data_AF-A0A2E6UMP5-F1
#
_entry.id   AF-A0A2E6UMP5-F1
#
_cell.length_a   1.000
_cell.length_b   1.000
_cell.length_c   1.000
_cell.angle_alpha   90.00
_cell.angle_beta   90.00
_cell.angle_gamma   90.00
#
_symmetry.space_group_name_H-M   'P 1'
#
loop_
_entity.id
_entity.type
_entity.pdbx_description
1 polymer ?
#
loop_
_entity_poly.entity_id
_entity_poly.type
_entity_poly.pdbx_seq_one_letter_code
_entity_poly.pdbx_strand_id
1 'polypeptide(L)'
;MATAAEGARRWSGLAWLGTALFERLGAWSADGADPSSAPALASLGRRLGEHVAWWQDLVPDSVLLAGDVHDGPVHPGVADLVAALDGVPAADRLAVAGAVADGLVADLERLAEDLDAVADAPARRVLRLVLADLEDRPAADGATFGALDGARPLTG
;
A
#
# COMPACT_ATOMS: atom_id res chain seq x y z
N MET A 1 -11.17 6.34 18.03
CA MET A 1 -11.78 5.02 17.77
C MET A 1 -12.51 5.08 16.44
N ALA A 2 -11.98 4.40 15.44
CA ALA A 2 -12.61 4.31 14.13
C ALA A 2 -13.94 3.56 14.23
N THR A 3 -14.92 3.95 13.41
CA THR A 3 -16.17 3.18 13.32
C THR A 3 -15.92 1.86 12.57
N ALA A 4 -16.78 0.86 12.75
CA ALA A 4 -16.65 -0.41 12.01
C ALA A 4 -16.70 -0.21 10.48
N ALA A 5 -17.51 0.75 10.01
CA ALA A 5 -17.58 1.13 8.60
C ALA A 5 -16.28 1.78 8.11
N GLU A 6 -15.67 2.65 8.92
CA GLU A 6 -14.37 3.25 8.61
C GLU A 6 -13.25 2.21 8.57
N GLY A 7 -13.26 1.26 9.51
CA GLY A 7 -12.35 0.11 9.49
C GLY A 7 -12.53 -0.73 8.23
N ALA A 8 -13.78 -1.09 7.87
CA ALA A 8 -14.07 -1.85 6.65
C ALA A 8 -13.48 -1.18 5.41
N ARG A 9 -13.75 0.13 5.21
CA ARG A 9 -13.23 0.91 4.07
C ARG A 9 -11.71 0.95 4.03
N ARG A 10 -11.09 1.23 5.18
CA ARG A 10 -9.64 1.39 5.31
C ARG A 10 -8.90 0.09 5.00
N TRP A 11 -9.30 -1.01 5.65
CA TRP A 11 -8.61 -2.28 5.51
C TRP A 11 -8.83 -2.90 4.13
N SER A 12 -10.05 -2.81 3.58
CA SER A 12 -10.30 -3.29 2.22
C SER A 12 -9.57 -2.45 1.17
N GLY A 13 -9.47 -1.12 1.36
CA GLY A 13 -8.74 -0.25 0.45
C GLY A 13 -7.22 -0.44 0.51
N LEU A 14 -6.64 -0.74 1.68
CA LEU A 14 -5.24 -1.15 1.79
C LEU A 14 -4.97 -2.51 1.13
N ALA A 15 -5.91 -3.46 1.24
CA ALA A 15 -5.83 -4.73 0.51
C ALA A 15 -5.87 -4.51 -1.02
N TRP A 16 -6.73 -3.62 -1.49
CA TRP A 16 -6.80 -3.24 -2.90
C TRP A 16 -5.48 -2.60 -3.37
N LEU A 17 -4.94 -1.64 -2.61
CA LEU A 17 -3.67 -0.98 -2.94
C LEU A 17 -2.51 -1.98 -2.99
N GLY A 18 -2.42 -2.88 -2.00
CA GLY A 18 -1.40 -3.94 -1.97
C GLY A 18 -1.46 -4.83 -3.21
N THR A 19 -2.67 -5.20 -3.63
CA THR A 19 -2.89 -5.99 -4.87
C THR A 19 -2.44 -5.22 -6.11
N ALA A 20 -2.86 -3.97 -6.26
CA ALA A 20 -2.51 -3.14 -7.40
C ALA A 20 -0.99 -2.90 -7.51
N LEU A 21 -0.32 -2.66 -6.38
CA LEU A 21 1.13 -2.51 -6.34
C LEU A 21 1.85 -3.83 -6.64
N PHE A 22 1.40 -4.95 -6.08
CA PHE A 22 1.95 -6.27 -6.38
C PHE A 22 1.92 -6.57 -7.89
N GLU A 23 0.77 -6.38 -8.53
CA GLU A 23 0.61 -6.59 -9.98
C GLU A 23 1.53 -5.67 -10.78
N ARG A 24 1.58 -4.39 -10.41
CA ARG A 24 2.41 -3.38 -11.08
C ARG A 24 3.91 -3.71 -10.99
N LEU A 25 4.39 -3.95 -9.78
CA LEU A 25 5.80 -4.25 -9.50
C LEU A 25 6.20 -5.59 -10.11
N GLY A 26 5.30 -6.58 -10.07
CA GLY A 26 5.46 -7.86 -10.75
C GLY A 26 5.65 -7.68 -12.26
N ALA A 27 4.79 -6.90 -12.90
CA ALA A 27 4.90 -6.61 -14.33
C ALA A 27 6.22 -5.92 -14.68
N TRP A 28 6.62 -4.88 -13.92
CA TRP A 28 7.91 -4.20 -14.14
C TRP A 28 9.11 -5.11 -13.92
N SER A 29 9.06 -6.03 -12.95
CA SER A 29 10.15 -6.97 -12.70
C SER A 29 10.32 -8.01 -13.81
N ALA A 30 9.25 -8.31 -14.55
CA ALA A 30 9.21 -9.39 -15.53
C ALA A 30 9.34 -8.92 -17.00
N ASP A 31 9.22 -7.61 -17.28
CA ASP A 31 9.20 -7.09 -18.65
C ASP A 31 10.57 -6.99 -19.33
N GLY A 32 11.65 -7.18 -18.56
CA GLY A 32 13.04 -7.20 -19.06
C GLY A 32 13.61 -5.83 -19.44
N ALA A 33 12.90 -4.73 -19.16
CA ALA A 33 13.35 -3.39 -19.53
C ALA A 33 14.54 -2.88 -18.68
N ASP A 34 14.61 -3.29 -17.42
CA ASP A 34 15.76 -3.08 -16.54
C ASP A 34 16.03 -4.31 -15.67
N PRO A 35 16.89 -5.24 -16.13
CA PRO A 35 17.23 -6.44 -15.38
C PRO A 35 17.92 -6.18 -14.04
N SER A 36 18.53 -5.01 -13.86
CA SER A 36 19.29 -4.69 -12.64
C SER A 36 18.38 -4.38 -11.45
N SER A 37 17.22 -3.75 -11.68
CA SER A 37 16.22 -3.44 -10.64
C SER A 37 15.20 -4.56 -10.43
N ALA A 38 15.06 -5.50 -11.37
CA ALA A 38 14.06 -6.55 -11.33
C ALA A 38 13.98 -7.33 -9.99
N PRO A 39 15.09 -7.78 -9.36
CA PRO A 39 15.01 -8.49 -8.08
C PRO A 39 14.42 -7.66 -6.94
N ALA A 40 14.75 -6.36 -6.89
CA ALA A 40 14.24 -5.45 -5.87
C ALA A 40 12.74 -5.19 -6.06
N LEU A 41 12.31 -4.96 -7.31
CA LEU A 41 10.89 -4.79 -7.66
C LEU A 41 10.07 -6.05 -7.35
N ALA A 42 10.57 -7.23 -7.72
CA ALA A 42 9.90 -8.50 -7.43
C ALA A 42 9.79 -8.76 -5.92
N SER A 43 10.85 -8.48 -5.15
CA SER A 43 10.85 -8.64 -3.70
C SER A 43 9.87 -7.71 -3.00
N LEU A 44 9.87 -6.42 -3.37
CA LEU A 44 8.92 -5.44 -2.85
C LEU A 44 7.48 -5.81 -3.22
N GLY A 45 7.22 -6.14 -4.48
CA GLY A 45 5.91 -6.57 -4.96
C GLY A 45 5.39 -7.76 -4.17
N ARG A 46 6.18 -8.83 -4.04
CA ARG A 46 5.79 -10.03 -3.29
C ARG A 46 5.38 -9.71 -1.85
N ARG A 47 6.15 -8.89 -1.13
CA ARG A 47 5.82 -8.48 0.24
C ARG A 47 4.49 -7.73 0.30
N LEU A 48 4.28 -6.76 -0.59
CA LEU A 48 3.00 -6.04 -0.68
C LEU A 48 1.83 -6.98 -0.98
N GLY A 49 2.04 -7.99 -1.82
CA GLY A 49 1.06 -9.05 -2.09
C GLY A 49 0.76 -9.93 -0.86
N GLU A 50 1.76 -10.24 -0.04
CA GLU A 50 1.58 -10.97 1.22
C GLU A 50 0.78 -10.15 2.25
N HIS A 51 0.98 -8.83 2.28
CA HIS A 51 0.25 -7.91 3.17
C HIS A 51 -1.24 -7.87 2.89
N VAL A 52 -1.67 -8.16 1.65
CA VAL A 52 -3.10 -8.16 1.25
C VAL A 52 -3.93 -9.06 2.16
N ALA A 53 -3.46 -10.28 2.43
CA ALA A 53 -4.18 -11.21 3.29
C ALA A 53 -4.31 -10.66 4.73
N TRP A 54 -3.25 -10.01 5.24
CA TRP A 54 -3.28 -9.43 6.59
C TRP A 54 -4.24 -8.25 6.69
N TRP A 55 -4.39 -7.46 5.63
CA TRP A 55 -5.39 -6.39 5.56
C TRP A 55 -6.81 -6.96 5.48
N GLN A 56 -7.02 -7.99 4.67
CA GLN A 56 -8.31 -8.65 4.54
C GLN A 56 -8.78 -9.26 5.87
N ASP A 57 -7.86 -9.84 6.66
CA ASP A 57 -8.15 -10.38 7.99
C ASP A 57 -8.62 -9.32 9.02
N LEU A 58 -8.35 -8.03 8.76
CA LEU A 58 -8.84 -6.93 9.60
C LEU A 58 -10.22 -6.41 9.18
N VAL A 59 -10.70 -6.74 7.97
CA VAL A 59 -12.02 -6.30 7.49
C VAL A 59 -13.10 -6.96 8.35
N PRO A 60 -13.98 -6.19 9.02
CA PRO A 60 -15.00 -6.78 9.87
C PRO A 60 -15.96 -7.67 9.08
N ASP A 61 -16.13 -8.92 9.50
CA ASP A 61 -17.10 -9.86 8.90
C ASP A 61 -18.52 -9.46 9.31
N SER A 62 -19.18 -8.67 8.46
CA SER A 62 -20.54 -8.20 8.69
C SER A 62 -21.27 -7.88 7.40
N VAL A 63 -22.40 -8.55 7.19
CA VAL A 63 -23.31 -8.28 6.05
C VAL A 63 -23.84 -6.83 6.04
N LEU A 64 -23.88 -6.17 7.20
CA LEU A 64 -24.33 -4.78 7.32
C LEU A 64 -23.30 -3.79 6.76
N LEU A 65 -22.05 -4.21 6.61
CA LEU A 65 -20.94 -3.39 6.11
C LEU A 65 -20.60 -3.71 4.65
N ALA A 66 -21.40 -4.53 3.96
CA ALA A 66 -21.12 -4.91 2.57
C ALA A 66 -21.00 -3.70 1.61
N GLY A 67 -21.67 -2.57 1.91
CA GLY A 67 -21.53 -1.32 1.16
C GLY A 67 -20.30 -0.48 1.54
N ASP A 68 -19.66 -0.80 2.65
CA ASP A 68 -18.44 -0.15 3.15
C ASP A 68 -17.17 -0.96 2.84
N VAL A 69 -17.29 -2.25 2.51
CA VAL A 69 -16.17 -3.03 1.98
C VAL A 69 -15.93 -2.59 0.54
N HIS A 70 -14.78 -1.98 0.29
CA HIS A 70 -14.38 -1.55 -1.04
C HIS A 70 -13.62 -2.65 -1.78
N ASP A 71 -14.04 -2.92 -3.02
CA ASP A 71 -13.20 -3.58 -4.03
C ASP A 71 -12.44 -2.52 -4.85
N GLY A 72 -11.90 -1.51 -4.15
CA GLY A 72 -11.45 -0.27 -4.77
C GLY A 72 -10.63 0.60 -3.81
N PRO A 73 -10.08 1.71 -4.32
CA PRO A 73 -9.21 2.60 -3.54
C PRO A 73 -9.95 3.28 -2.39
N VAL A 74 -9.24 3.56 -1.30
CA VAL A 74 -9.76 4.34 -0.15
C VAL A 74 -10.27 5.73 -0.54
N HIS A 75 -9.69 6.35 -1.58
CA HIS A 75 -10.16 7.59 -2.19
C HIS A 75 -9.68 7.71 -3.66
N PRO A 76 -10.25 8.61 -4.48
CA PRO A 76 -9.89 8.73 -5.91
C PRO A 76 -8.40 8.95 -6.20
N GLY A 77 -7.69 9.74 -5.39
CA GLY A 77 -6.26 10.01 -5.60
C GLY A 77 -5.37 8.76 -5.56
N VAL A 78 -5.74 7.70 -4.82
CA VAL A 78 -4.99 6.43 -4.81
C VAL A 78 -5.18 5.68 -6.13
N ALA A 79 -6.38 5.76 -6.73
CA ALA A 79 -6.62 5.24 -8.07
C ALA A 79 -5.75 5.96 -9.10
N ASP A 80 -5.72 7.30 -9.02
CA ASP A 80 -4.92 8.14 -9.92
C ASP A 80 -3.42 7.86 -9.77
N LEU A 81 -2.95 7.64 -8.55
CA LEU A 81 -1.58 7.18 -8.28
C LEU A 81 -1.28 5.86 -8.99
N VAL A 82 -2.13 4.85 -8.80
CA VAL A 82 -1.92 3.52 -9.41
C VAL A 82 -1.95 3.62 -10.94
N ALA A 83 -2.86 4.42 -11.50
CA ALA A 83 -2.92 4.66 -12.94
C ALA A 83 -1.68 5.41 -13.46
N ALA A 84 -1.14 6.37 -12.70
CA ALA A 84 0.07 7.10 -13.09
C ALA A 84 1.30 6.19 -13.19
N LEU A 85 1.32 5.04 -12.48
CA LEU A 85 2.41 4.06 -12.59
C LEU A 85 2.51 3.47 -14.01
N ASP A 86 1.45 3.47 -14.82
CA ASP A 86 1.54 3.05 -16.23
C ASP A 86 2.54 3.88 -17.05
N GLY A 87 2.73 5.16 -16.70
CA GLY A 87 3.56 6.09 -17.43
C GLY A 87 5.04 6.12 -17.02
N VAL A 88 5.44 5.34 -16.02
CA VAL A 88 6.79 5.44 -15.43
C VAL A 88 7.84 4.83 -16.37
N PRO A 89 8.84 5.61 -16.83
CA PRO A 89 9.93 5.10 -17.66
C PRO A 89 10.73 4.02 -16.93
N ALA A 90 11.24 3.01 -17.66
CA ALA A 90 11.95 1.88 -17.07
C ALA A 90 13.08 2.28 -16.12
N ALA A 91 13.84 3.32 -16.48
CA ALA A 91 14.97 3.83 -15.69
C ALA A 91 14.55 4.40 -14.33
N ASP A 92 13.29 4.81 -14.16
CA ASP A 92 12.80 5.51 -12.97
C ASP A 92 11.99 4.59 -12.04
N ARG A 93 11.62 3.39 -12.50
CA ARG A 93 10.67 2.50 -11.80
C ARG A 93 11.09 2.12 -10.39
N LEU A 94 12.38 1.82 -10.17
CA LEU A 94 12.87 1.47 -8.84
C LEU A 94 12.78 2.65 -7.87
N ALA A 95 13.18 3.84 -8.33
CA ALA A 95 13.13 5.05 -7.51
C ALA A 95 11.67 5.46 -7.21
N VAL A 96 10.77 5.35 -8.20
CA VAL A 96 9.33 5.59 -8.01
C VAL A 96 8.72 4.57 -7.06
N ALA A 97 9.07 3.28 -7.18
CA ALA A 97 8.62 2.25 -6.24
C ALA A 97 9.08 2.55 -4.81
N GLY A 98 10.32 3.00 -4.65
CA GLY A 98 10.86 3.46 -3.37
C GLY A 98 10.06 4.65 -2.80
N ALA A 99 9.79 5.66 -3.62
CA ALA A 99 8.99 6.83 -3.21
C ALA A 99 7.57 6.46 -2.77
N VAL A 100 6.90 5.55 -3.49
CA VAL A 100 5.56 5.06 -3.10
C VAL A 100 5.63 4.28 -1.79
N ALA A 101 6.65 3.43 -1.62
CA ALA A 101 6.83 2.65 -0.40
C ALA A 101 7.17 3.55 0.81
N ASP A 102 7.99 4.59 0.62
CA ASP A 102 8.26 5.62 1.63
C ASP A 102 6.99 6.38 2.04
N GLY A 103 6.16 6.76 1.04
CA GLY A 103 4.86 7.38 1.29
C GLY A 103 3.92 6.49 2.10
N LEU A 104 3.84 5.21 1.73
CA LEU A 104 3.04 4.22 2.44
C LEU A 104 3.51 4.04 3.88
N VAL A 105 4.82 3.85 4.11
CA VAL A 105 5.38 3.72 5.46
C VAL A 105 5.04 4.93 6.32
N ALA A 106 5.25 6.14 5.82
CA ALA A 106 4.94 7.36 6.56
C ALA A 106 3.43 7.51 6.89
N ASP A 107 2.54 7.00 6.03
CA ASP A 107 1.10 7.02 6.29
C ASP A 107 0.68 5.91 7.28
N LEU A 108 1.31 4.73 7.22
CA LEU A 108 1.09 3.64 8.18
C LEU A 108 1.61 3.98 9.58
N GLU A 109 2.74 4.67 9.68
CA GLU A 109 3.28 5.18 10.95
C GLU A 109 2.30 6.15 11.60
N ARG A 110 1.78 7.12 10.83
CA ARG A 110 0.76 8.07 11.31
C ARG A 110 -0.52 7.34 11.74
N LEU A 111 -0.99 6.39 10.93
CA LEU A 111 -2.14 5.58 11.28
C LEU A 111 -1.93 4.83 12.61
N ALA A 112 -0.73 4.30 12.85
CA ALA A 112 -0.42 3.61 14.10
C ALA A 112 -0.48 4.52 15.35
N GLU A 113 -0.25 5.82 15.19
CA GLU A 113 -0.43 6.83 16.24
C GLU A 113 -1.91 7.07 16.57
N ASP A 114 -2.78 6.99 15.56
CA ASP A 114 -4.23 7.24 15.70
C ASP A 114 -5.01 6.05 16.28
N LEU A 115 -4.45 4.83 16.21
CA LEU A 115 -5.11 3.61 16.70
C LEU A 115 -5.07 3.47 18.22
N ASP A 116 -6.21 3.10 18.82
CA ASP A 116 -6.30 2.85 20.26
C ASP A 116 -5.51 1.59 20.67
N ALA A 117 -4.86 1.64 21.83
CA ALA A 117 -3.98 0.56 22.28
C ALA A 117 -4.72 -0.75 22.58
N VAL A 118 -6.00 -0.68 22.97
CA VAL A 118 -6.80 -1.84 23.38
C VAL A 118 -7.80 -2.21 22.29
N ALA A 119 -8.60 -1.25 21.83
CA ALA A 119 -9.66 -1.51 20.85
C ALA A 119 -9.09 -1.92 19.50
N ASP A 120 -7.95 -1.36 19.10
CA ASP A 120 -7.33 -1.59 17.79
C ASP A 120 -6.08 -2.49 17.87
N ALA A 121 -5.93 -3.28 18.95
CA ALA A 121 -4.76 -4.14 19.16
C ALA A 121 -4.46 -5.09 17.98
N PRO A 122 -5.45 -5.72 17.30
CA PRO A 122 -5.19 -6.52 16.10
C PRO A 122 -4.60 -5.69 14.95
N ALA A 123 -5.16 -4.52 14.66
CA ALA A 123 -4.66 -3.63 13.61
C ALA A 123 -3.25 -3.12 13.92
N ARG A 124 -2.98 -2.76 15.17
CA ARG A 124 -1.63 -2.37 15.63
C ARG A 124 -0.61 -3.51 15.45
N ARG A 125 -1.01 -4.77 15.65
CA ARG A 125 -0.13 -5.92 15.40
C ARG A 125 0.22 -6.04 13.92
N VAL A 126 -0.79 -5.98 13.04
CA VAL A 126 -0.57 -6.07 11.59
C VAL A 126 0.31 -4.92 11.10
N LEU A 127 0.04 -3.68 11.53
CA LEU A 127 0.85 -2.52 11.15
C LEU A 127 2.32 -2.68 11.52
N ARG A 128 2.63 -3.19 12.72
CA ARG A 128 4.03 -3.45 13.11
C ARG A 128 4.69 -4.50 12.22
N LEU A 129 3.97 -5.54 11.82
CA LEU A 129 4.49 -6.56 10.91
C LEU A 129 4.78 -5.97 9.53
N VAL A 130 3.84 -5.22 8.98
CA VAL A 130 4.01 -4.55 7.68
C VAL A 130 5.16 -3.56 7.70
N LEU A 131 5.25 -2.73 8.74
CA LEU A 131 6.34 -1.75 8.87
C LEU A 131 7.71 -2.45 8.98
N ALA A 132 7.81 -3.54 9.73
CA ALA A 132 9.03 -4.34 9.79
C ALA A 132 9.39 -4.96 8.44
N ASP A 133 8.40 -5.47 7.71
CA ASP A 133 8.58 -6.01 6.36
C ASP A 133 9.01 -4.97 5.34
N LEU A 134 8.79 -3.67 5.58
CA LEU A 134 9.15 -2.57 4.69
C LEU A 134 10.39 -1.80 5.16
N GLU A 135 11.09 -2.25 6.19
CA GLU A 135 12.27 -1.56 6.75
C GLU A 135 13.43 -1.48 5.74
N ASP A 136 13.63 -2.53 4.95
CA ASP A 136 14.68 -2.65 3.91
C ASP A 136 14.14 -2.41 2.48
N ARG A 137 13.01 -1.70 2.35
CA ARG A 137 12.48 -1.31 1.04
C ARG A 137 13.51 -0.49 0.23
N PRO A 138 13.43 -0.48 -1.11
CA PRO A 138 14.23 0.43 -1.93
C PRO A 138 14.01 1.89 -1.49
N ALA A 139 15.09 2.65 -1.30
CA ALA A 139 14.98 4.06 -1.00
C ALA A 139 14.53 4.85 -2.24
N ALA A 140 13.79 5.94 -2.04
CA ALA A 140 13.44 6.85 -3.12
C ALA A 140 14.65 7.58 -3.75
N ASP A 141 15.81 7.61 -3.08
CA ASP A 141 17.02 8.35 -3.50
C ASP A 141 16.74 9.83 -3.91
N GLY A 142 15.77 10.46 -3.24
CA GLY A 142 15.33 11.82 -3.53
C GLY A 142 14.36 11.96 -4.71
N ALA A 143 13.95 10.86 -5.34
CA ALA A 143 12.93 10.86 -6.37
C ALA A 143 11.56 11.27 -5.79
N THR A 144 10.88 12.14 -6.53
CA THR A 144 9.51 12.55 -6.25
C THR A 144 8.60 11.95 -7.30
N PHE A 145 7.43 11.46 -6.90
CA PHE A 145 6.40 11.02 -7.82
C PHE A 145 5.17 11.89 -7.64
N GLY A 146 4.92 12.83 -8.55
CA GLY A 146 3.91 13.88 -8.36
C GLY A 146 2.48 13.38 -8.09
N ALA A 147 2.13 12.18 -8.58
CA ALA A 147 0.83 11.57 -8.29
C ALA A 147 0.69 11.13 -6.81
N LEU A 148 1.80 10.98 -6.09
CA LEU A 148 1.80 10.61 -4.67
C LEU A 148 1.21 11.73 -3.80
N ASP A 149 1.52 13.00 -4.07
CA ASP A 149 1.03 14.10 -3.24
C ASP A 149 -0.50 14.21 -3.24
N GLY A 150 -1.13 13.99 -4.40
CA GLY A 150 -2.60 13.96 -4.53
C GLY A 150 -3.24 12.70 -3.99
N ALA A 151 -2.45 11.68 -3.67
CA ALA A 151 -2.91 10.38 -3.20
C ALA A 151 -2.79 10.19 -1.69
N ARG A 152 -2.18 11.14 -0.96
CA ARG A 152 -1.93 10.98 0.48
C ARG A 152 -3.09 11.51 1.33
N PRO A 153 -3.45 10.82 2.44
CA PRO A 153 -2.84 9.58 2.91
C PRO A 153 -3.29 8.35 2.12
N LEU A 154 -2.36 7.45 1.80
CA LEU A 154 -2.67 6.18 1.10
C LEU A 154 -3.57 5.26 1.93
N THR A 155 -3.66 5.50 3.23
CA THR A 155 -4.44 4.72 4.20
C THR A 155 -5.90 5.19 4.36
N GLY A 156 -6.29 6.31 3.73
CA GLY A 156 -7.63 6.89 3.89
C GLY A 156 -7.83 7.71 5.16
#